data_AF-A0A2T5IQ74-F1
#
_entry.id   AF-A0A2T5IQ74-F1
#
_cell.length_a   1.000
_cell.length_b   1.000
_cell.length_c   1.000
_cell.angle_alpha   90.00
_cell.angle_beta   90.00
_cell.angle_gamma   90.00
#
_symmetry.space_group_name_H-M   'P 1'
#
loop_
_entity.id
_entity.type
_entity.pdbx_description
1 polymer ?
#
loop_
_entity_poly.entity_id
_entity_poly.type
_entity_poly.pdbx_seq_one_letter_code
_entity_poly.pdbx_strand_id
1 'polypeptide(L)'
;MENVVVVIPSLEPDAKLVDLVASIRQRNQIWPIVIIDDGSGNAYGAVFEEAQDKHRCIVIRHAENKGKGAAIKTAIRYILSDLKSAQYMVTVDSDGQHTLEDMIKCVEAAETHGNALVLGVRDFGQKMPLRSKFGNVLTRNILRMTTGINVKDTQTGLRVIPTRFMDKLLEVPGDRFEYETNMLLETKRSNWEIHSQAISTIYIEDNASSHFRVIADSIAIYAVFIKYFLSSAAAFLVDVSVYAILIGLLNDTSLHAIALSSVSARGISSVFNYFVNRKVVFSNNSSSSFLKYFALVSVQIMLSAYLVYFGHLLFPSVDTVPVKIMVDCLLFFSSYYIQKNYIFKR
;
A
#
# COMPACT_ATOMS: atom_id res chain seq x y z
N MET A 1 19.63 -14.52 21.20
CA MET A 1 18.51 -14.56 20.23
C MET A 1 17.96 -15.99 20.09
N GLU A 2 17.43 -16.60 21.15
CA GLU A 2 16.96 -18.01 21.11
C GLU A 2 15.48 -18.15 20.73
N ASN A 3 14.72 -17.06 20.69
CA ASN A 3 13.26 -17.06 20.54
C ASN A 3 12.79 -16.49 19.20
N VAL A 4 13.41 -16.92 18.10
CA VAL A 4 13.13 -16.41 16.75
C VAL A 4 12.65 -17.55 15.86
N VAL A 5 11.58 -17.31 15.11
CA VAL A 5 11.04 -18.24 14.11
C VAL A 5 11.17 -17.61 12.74
N VAL A 6 11.79 -18.33 11.80
CA VAL A 6 11.85 -17.92 10.39
C VAL A 6 10.62 -18.46 9.67
N VAL A 7 9.94 -17.62 8.91
CA VAL A 7 8.75 -17.95 8.13
C VAL A 7 9.02 -17.67 6.67
N ILE A 8 8.77 -18.66 5.82
CA ILE A 8 8.97 -18.58 4.37
C ILE A 8 7.66 -18.93 3.65
N PRO A 9 6.83 -17.93 3.29
CA PRO A 9 5.71 -18.14 2.39
C PRO A 9 6.22 -18.49 1.00
N SER A 10 5.72 -19.57 0.41
CA SER A 10 6.23 -20.08 -0.86
C SER A 10 5.11 -20.57 -1.76
N LEU A 11 5.23 -20.24 -3.05
CA LEU A 11 4.34 -20.71 -4.11
C LEU A 11 5.23 -21.07 -5.30
N GLU A 12 5.13 -22.32 -5.75
CA GLU A 12 5.87 -22.86 -6.89
C GLU A 12 7.41 -22.65 -6.79
N PRO A 13 8.07 -23.00 -5.65
CA PRO A 13 9.50 -22.72 -5.45
C PRO A 13 10.43 -23.55 -6.34
N ASP A 14 11.63 -23.03 -6.57
CA ASP A 14 12.74 -23.74 -7.18
C ASP A 14 13.81 -24.12 -6.14
N ALA A 15 15.00 -24.52 -6.62
CA ALA A 15 16.14 -24.89 -5.78
C ALA A 15 16.60 -23.76 -4.82
N LYS A 16 16.28 -22.50 -5.11
CA LYS A 16 16.69 -21.36 -4.27
C LYS A 16 16.09 -21.43 -2.87
N LEU A 17 14.90 -22.02 -2.72
CA LEU A 17 14.31 -22.28 -1.40
C LEU A 17 15.20 -23.22 -0.58
N VAL A 18 15.67 -24.31 -1.20
CA VAL A 18 16.54 -25.30 -0.55
C VAL A 18 17.88 -24.66 -0.19
N ASP A 19 18.49 -23.91 -1.12
CA ASP A 19 19.76 -23.22 -0.88
C ASP A 19 19.64 -22.20 0.27
N LEU A 20 18.53 -21.46 0.32
CA LEU A 20 18.24 -20.52 1.41
C LEU A 20 18.19 -21.25 2.75
N VAL A 21 17.37 -22.30 2.88
CA VAL A 21 17.24 -23.02 4.17
C VAL A 21 18.53 -23.76 4.54
N ALA A 22 19.27 -24.28 3.56
CA ALA A 22 20.58 -24.88 3.77
C ALA A 22 21.57 -23.85 4.36
N SER A 23 21.64 -22.66 3.77
CA SER A 23 22.52 -21.58 4.24
C SER A 23 22.18 -21.12 5.67
N ILE A 24 20.89 -21.05 6.01
CA ILE A 24 20.43 -20.74 7.36
C ILE A 24 20.88 -21.86 8.32
N ARG A 25 20.60 -23.13 7.97
CA ARG A 25 20.88 -24.28 8.84
C ARG A 25 22.37 -24.52 9.08
N GLN A 26 23.24 -24.18 8.14
CA GLN A 26 24.69 -24.27 8.31
C GLN A 26 25.20 -23.40 9.47
N ARG A 27 24.56 -22.25 9.71
CA ARG A 27 25.01 -21.24 10.68
C ARG A 27 24.06 -21.05 11.85
N ASN A 28 22.82 -21.53 11.75
CA ASN A 28 21.81 -21.46 12.79
C ASN A 28 20.97 -22.74 12.85
N GLN A 29 21.24 -23.53 13.88
CA GLN A 29 20.54 -24.79 14.14
C GLN A 29 19.36 -24.66 15.10
N ILE A 30 19.15 -23.49 15.69
CA ILE A 30 18.22 -23.31 16.82
C ILE A 30 16.87 -22.74 16.35
N TRP A 31 16.88 -21.81 15.39
CA TRP A 31 15.64 -21.16 14.96
C TRP A 31 14.72 -22.13 14.22
N PRO A 32 13.46 -22.30 14.64
CA PRO A 32 12.48 -23.01 13.83
C PRO A 32 12.32 -22.31 12.48
N ILE A 33 12.26 -23.10 11.40
CA ILE A 33 11.98 -22.61 10.05
C ILE A 33 10.64 -23.19 9.64
N VAL A 34 9.66 -22.33 9.43
CA VAL A 34 8.29 -22.68 9.04
C VAL A 34 8.09 -22.23 7.60
N ILE A 35 7.97 -23.19 6.69
CA ILE A 35 7.66 -22.96 5.29
C ILE A 35 6.15 -23.15 5.11
N ILE A 36 5.50 -22.20 4.46
CA ILE A 36 4.10 -22.31 4.07
C ILE A 36 4.04 -22.53 2.57
N ASP A 37 3.71 -23.75 2.16
CA ASP A 37 3.38 -24.07 0.76
C ASP A 37 1.96 -23.58 0.47
N ASP A 38 1.84 -22.47 -0.25
CA ASP A 38 0.57 -21.84 -0.61
C ASP A 38 -0.06 -22.52 -1.83
N GLY A 39 -0.12 -23.86 -1.84
CA GLY A 39 -0.82 -24.64 -2.86
C GLY A 39 -0.05 -24.78 -4.17
N SER A 40 1.26 -25.03 -4.12
CA SER A 40 2.13 -25.21 -5.30
C SER A 40 1.80 -26.48 -6.11
N GLY A 41 1.19 -27.48 -5.47
CA GLY A 41 0.84 -28.75 -6.11
C GLY A 41 1.99 -29.77 -6.17
N ASN A 42 1.68 -30.98 -6.64
CA ASN A 42 2.56 -32.15 -6.53
C ASN A 42 3.92 -32.00 -7.24
N ALA A 43 3.98 -31.20 -8.31
CA ALA A 43 5.21 -30.98 -9.07
C ALA A 43 6.34 -30.37 -8.23
N TYR A 44 6.00 -29.67 -7.15
CA TYR A 44 6.95 -28.98 -6.27
C TYR A 44 7.19 -29.73 -4.94
N GLY A 45 6.56 -30.90 -4.76
CA GLY A 45 6.62 -31.69 -3.52
C GLY A 45 8.05 -32.02 -3.09
N ALA A 46 8.92 -32.37 -4.05
CA ALA A 46 10.32 -32.74 -3.79
C ALA A 46 11.13 -31.60 -3.12
N VAL A 47 10.87 -30.34 -3.49
CA VAL A 47 11.55 -29.16 -2.92
C VAL A 47 11.19 -29.03 -1.43
N PHE A 48 9.91 -29.21 -1.10
CA PHE A 48 9.43 -29.14 0.28
C PHE A 48 9.87 -30.34 1.12
N GLU A 49 9.85 -31.55 0.55
CA GLU A 49 10.35 -32.77 1.19
C GLU A 49 11.83 -32.64 1.53
N GLU A 50 12.65 -32.11 0.60
CA GLU A 50 14.05 -31.83 0.88
C GLU A 50 14.25 -30.82 2.01
N ALA A 51 13.49 -29.71 2.01
CA ALA A 51 13.55 -28.73 3.08
C ALA A 51 13.15 -29.33 4.45
N GLN A 52 12.14 -30.21 4.47
CA GLN A 52 11.68 -30.88 5.67
C GLN A 52 12.71 -31.91 6.18
N ASP A 53 13.13 -32.84 5.31
CA ASP A 53 13.90 -34.02 5.70
C ASP A 53 15.39 -33.69 5.92
N LYS A 54 16.00 -32.90 5.03
CA LYS A 54 17.43 -32.58 5.12
C LYS A 54 17.70 -31.38 6.03
N HIS A 55 16.79 -30.40 6.04
CA HIS A 55 16.99 -29.13 6.72
C HIS A 55 16.11 -28.92 7.95
N ARG A 56 15.32 -29.93 8.36
CA ARG A 56 14.48 -29.89 9.56
C ARG A 56 13.57 -28.65 9.57
N CYS A 57 12.97 -28.37 8.42
CA CYS A 57 11.94 -27.33 8.30
C CYS A 57 10.56 -27.92 8.61
N ILE A 58 9.69 -27.09 9.15
CA ILE A 58 8.27 -27.40 9.31
C ILE A 58 7.57 -26.92 8.04
N VAL A 59 6.90 -27.82 7.33
CA VAL A 59 6.16 -27.48 6.10
C VAL A 59 4.66 -27.58 6.38
N ILE A 60 3.94 -26.47 6.20
CA ILE A 60 2.48 -26.42 6.28
C ILE A 60 1.94 -26.16 4.88
N ARG A 61 1.05 -27.03 4.39
CA ARG A 61 0.53 -26.98 3.02
C ARG A 61 -0.91 -26.47 2.97
N HIS A 62 -1.18 -25.54 2.06
CA HIS A 62 -2.53 -25.20 1.63
C HIS A 62 -2.96 -26.11 0.47
N ALA A 63 -4.26 -26.42 0.41
CA ALA A 63 -4.82 -27.24 -0.67
C ALA A 63 -4.83 -26.50 -2.03
N GLU A 64 -4.91 -25.17 -1.99
CA GLU A 64 -4.93 -24.27 -3.15
C GLU A 64 -4.25 -22.95 -2.77
N ASN A 65 -3.91 -22.15 -3.78
CA ASN A 65 -3.32 -20.82 -3.59
C ASN A 65 -4.29 -19.83 -2.94
N LYS A 66 -4.00 -19.47 -1.69
CA LYS A 66 -4.78 -18.51 -0.88
C LYS A 66 -4.17 -17.11 -0.86
N GLY A 67 -2.90 -16.99 -1.21
CA GLY A 67 -2.12 -15.76 -1.24
C GLY A 67 -1.13 -15.61 -0.08
N LYS A 68 -0.12 -14.76 -0.30
CA LYS A 68 0.95 -14.48 0.67
C LYS A 68 0.44 -14.02 2.04
N GLY A 69 -0.61 -13.21 2.09
CA GLY A 69 -1.23 -12.78 3.35
C GLY A 69 -1.86 -13.93 4.12
N ALA A 70 -2.58 -14.83 3.43
CA ALA A 70 -3.12 -16.04 4.04
C ALA A 70 -2.02 -16.97 4.54
N ALA A 71 -0.93 -17.13 3.76
CA ALA A 71 0.23 -17.91 4.18
C ALA A 71 0.88 -17.35 5.46
N ILE A 72 1.09 -16.03 5.53
CA ILE A 72 1.60 -15.36 6.74
C ILE A 72 0.64 -15.58 7.92
N LYS A 73 -0.68 -15.45 7.73
CA LYS A 73 -1.67 -15.71 8.79
C LYS A 73 -1.64 -17.17 9.26
N THR A 74 -1.46 -18.13 8.36
CA THR A 74 -1.28 -19.55 8.71
C THR A 74 -0.04 -19.75 9.57
N ALA A 75 1.10 -19.13 9.20
CA ALA A 75 2.31 -19.18 10.02
C ALA A 75 2.11 -18.53 11.39
N ILE A 76 1.42 -17.38 11.46
CA ILE A 76 1.10 -16.72 12.74
C ILE A 76 0.29 -17.66 13.65
N ARG A 77 -0.77 -18.29 13.11
CA ARG A 77 -1.58 -19.23 13.91
C ARG A 77 -0.73 -20.36 14.47
N TYR A 78 0.12 -20.96 13.63
CA TYR A 78 1.03 -22.03 14.03
C TYR A 78 2.02 -21.59 15.11
N ILE A 79 2.60 -20.38 14.98
CA ILE A 79 3.53 -19.85 15.98
C ILE A 79 2.82 -19.66 17.33
N LEU A 80 1.62 -19.08 17.33
CA LEU A 80 0.83 -18.87 18.54
C LEU A 80 0.40 -20.18 19.21
N SER A 81 0.10 -21.24 18.45
CA SER A 81 -0.32 -22.52 18.99
C SER A 81 0.85 -23.40 19.45
N ASP A 82 1.87 -23.55 18.60
CA ASP A 82 2.88 -24.61 18.72
C ASP A 82 4.27 -24.08 19.13
N LEU A 83 4.57 -22.79 18.91
CA LEU A 83 5.88 -22.19 19.19
C LEU A 83 5.77 -21.05 20.22
N LYS A 84 5.14 -21.34 21.37
CA LYS A 84 4.79 -20.34 22.41
C LYS A 84 5.98 -19.57 23.01
N SER A 85 7.20 -20.09 22.91
CA SER A 85 8.41 -19.39 23.36
C SER A 85 8.90 -18.34 22.37
N ALA A 86 8.36 -18.30 21.14
CA ALA A 86 8.77 -17.34 20.14
C ALA A 86 8.48 -15.90 20.59
N GLN A 87 9.47 -15.03 20.40
CA GLN A 87 9.37 -13.59 20.64
C GLN A 87 9.31 -12.82 19.32
N TYR A 88 9.90 -13.37 18.26
CA TYR A 88 9.92 -12.76 16.94
C TYR A 88 9.62 -13.78 15.84
N MET A 89 8.85 -13.34 14.86
CA MET A 89 8.71 -13.97 13.56
C MET A 89 9.50 -13.16 12.54
N VAL A 90 10.43 -13.81 11.84
CA VAL A 90 11.16 -13.24 10.72
C VAL A 90 10.55 -13.78 9.45
N THR A 91 9.88 -12.95 8.66
CA THR A 91 9.45 -13.36 7.31
C THR A 91 10.58 -13.15 6.32
N VAL A 92 10.76 -14.07 5.38
CA VAL A 92 11.64 -13.89 4.21
C VAL A 92 11.00 -14.52 2.97
N ASP A 93 11.29 -13.95 1.80
CA ASP A 93 10.87 -14.53 0.53
C ASP A 93 11.75 -15.75 0.16
N SER A 94 11.20 -16.69 -0.60
CA SER A 94 11.89 -17.94 -0.99
C SER A 94 12.90 -17.77 -2.15
N ASP A 95 13.21 -16.54 -2.55
CA ASP A 95 14.03 -16.23 -3.73
C ASP A 95 15.55 -16.18 -3.44
N GLY A 96 15.95 -16.35 -2.17
CA GLY A 96 17.35 -16.34 -1.75
C GLY A 96 17.98 -14.95 -1.66
N GLN A 97 17.22 -13.86 -1.78
CA GLN A 97 17.77 -12.50 -1.74
C GLN A 97 18.17 -12.04 -0.33
N HIS A 98 17.74 -12.74 0.71
CA HIS A 98 17.96 -12.38 2.11
C HIS A 98 18.94 -13.33 2.79
N THR A 99 20.00 -12.77 3.37
CA THR A 99 21.01 -13.54 4.11
C THR A 99 20.61 -13.74 5.57
N LEU A 100 21.14 -14.78 6.21
CA LEU A 100 21.03 -14.96 7.66
C LEU A 100 21.59 -13.74 8.43
N GLU A 101 22.67 -13.13 7.96
CA GLU A 101 23.25 -11.93 8.57
C GLU A 101 22.28 -10.75 8.55
N ASP A 102 21.56 -10.58 7.44
CA ASP A 102 20.53 -9.53 7.33
C ASP A 102 19.36 -9.82 8.27
N MET A 103 18.96 -11.09 8.41
CA MET A 103 17.94 -11.51 9.39
C MET A 103 18.38 -11.18 10.82
N ILE A 104 19.62 -11.56 11.19
CA ILE A 104 20.20 -11.31 12.52
C ILE A 104 20.20 -9.81 12.82
N LYS A 105 20.72 -8.97 11.90
CA LYS A 105 20.72 -7.50 12.05
C LYS A 105 19.32 -6.94 12.28
N CYS A 106 18.33 -7.45 11.56
CA CYS A 106 16.95 -6.98 11.71
C CYS A 106 16.34 -7.40 13.06
N VAL A 107 16.69 -8.58 13.58
CA VAL A 107 16.25 -9.03 14.91
C VAL A 107 16.92 -8.19 16.00
N GLU A 108 18.23 -7.95 15.92
CA GLU A 108 18.96 -7.08 16.85
C GLU A 108 18.38 -5.66 16.87
N ALA A 109 18.00 -5.13 15.70
CA ALA A 109 17.31 -3.85 15.60
C ALA A 109 15.94 -3.90 16.29
N ALA A 110 15.19 -4.99 16.17
CA ALA A 110 13.88 -5.14 16.83
C ALA A 110 14.04 -5.11 18.36
N GLU A 111 15.03 -5.84 18.88
CA GLU A 111 15.36 -5.86 20.31
C GLU A 111 15.79 -4.48 20.82
N THR A 112 16.65 -3.78 20.07
CA THR A 112 17.16 -2.44 20.44
C THR A 112 16.06 -1.38 20.40
N HIS A 113 15.11 -1.50 19.47
CA HIS A 113 13.99 -0.56 19.28
C HIS A 113 12.72 -1.01 20.02
N GLY A 114 12.85 -1.56 21.22
CA GLY A 114 11.70 -1.82 22.10
C GLY A 114 10.67 -2.81 21.53
N ASN A 115 11.15 -3.82 20.81
CA ASN A 115 10.35 -4.79 20.06
C ASN A 115 9.50 -4.11 18.97
N ALA A 116 10.12 -3.28 18.13
CA ALA A 116 9.49 -2.63 16.98
C ALA A 116 9.17 -3.63 15.86
N LEU A 117 8.26 -3.25 14.95
CA LEU A 117 8.20 -3.88 13.64
C LEU A 117 9.43 -3.43 12.84
N VAL A 118 10.31 -4.36 12.47
CA VAL A 118 11.49 -4.03 11.66
C VAL A 118 11.27 -4.44 10.22
N LEU A 119 11.57 -3.53 9.30
CA LEU A 119 11.61 -3.78 7.86
C LEU A 119 13.06 -3.80 7.40
N GLY A 120 13.49 -4.90 6.78
CA GLY A 120 14.79 -5.01 6.13
C GLY A 120 14.78 -4.24 4.82
N VAL A 121 15.40 -3.06 4.79
CA VAL A 121 15.42 -2.17 3.63
C VAL A 121 16.75 -2.33 2.89
N ARG A 122 16.68 -2.77 1.64
CA ARG A 122 17.85 -2.84 0.76
C ARG A 122 18.48 -1.47 0.60
N ASP A 123 19.81 -1.38 0.66
CA ASP A 123 20.49 -0.13 0.32
C ASP A 123 20.33 0.15 -1.18
N PHE A 124 19.51 1.14 -1.51
CA PHE A 124 19.09 1.51 -2.87
C PHE A 124 20.19 2.24 -3.67
N GLY A 125 21.44 1.78 -3.58
CA GLY A 125 22.56 2.27 -4.38
C GLY A 125 22.35 2.18 -5.90
N GLN A 126 23.36 2.58 -6.69
CA GLN A 126 23.27 2.85 -8.13
C GLN A 126 22.80 1.69 -9.06
N LYS A 127 22.58 0.47 -8.56
CA LYS A 127 22.36 -0.73 -9.40
C LYS A 127 20.91 -1.15 -9.63
N MET A 128 19.90 -0.45 -9.12
CA MET A 128 18.51 -0.86 -9.33
C MET A 128 17.98 -0.49 -10.73
N PRO A 129 17.26 -1.40 -11.44
CA PRO A 129 16.57 -1.05 -12.68
C PRO A 129 15.65 0.15 -12.48
N LEU A 130 15.75 1.16 -13.36
CA LEU A 130 15.06 2.45 -13.22
C LEU A 130 13.53 2.30 -13.06
N ARG A 131 12.94 1.27 -13.68
CA ARG A 131 11.50 0.99 -13.59
C ARG A 131 11.05 0.61 -12.18
N SER A 132 11.77 -0.31 -11.52
CA SER A 132 11.48 -0.71 -10.14
C SER A 132 11.76 0.44 -9.16
N LYS A 133 12.75 1.29 -9.46
CA LYS A 133 13.05 2.52 -8.69
C LYS A 133 11.90 3.51 -8.71
N PHE A 134 11.32 3.74 -9.87
CA PHE A 134 10.18 4.65 -9.99
C PHE A 134 8.95 4.12 -9.25
N GLY A 135 8.62 2.83 -9.39
CA GLY A 135 7.50 2.19 -8.70
C GLY A 135 7.61 2.27 -7.17
N ASN A 136 8.77 1.94 -6.61
CA ASN A 136 8.97 1.98 -5.16
C ASN A 136 8.97 3.42 -4.61
N VAL A 137 9.63 4.37 -5.30
CA VAL A 137 9.63 5.79 -4.89
C VAL A 137 8.21 6.37 -4.90
N LEU A 138 7.42 6.09 -5.95
CA LEU A 138 6.05 6.55 -6.06
C LEU A 138 5.16 5.94 -4.96
N THR A 139 5.23 4.62 -4.78
CA THR A 139 4.45 3.91 -3.75
C THR A 139 4.80 4.39 -2.35
N ARG A 140 6.09 4.58 -2.06
CA ARG A 140 6.57 5.16 -0.80
C ARG A 140 6.01 6.56 -0.57
N ASN A 141 6.07 7.43 -1.58
CA ASN A 141 5.59 8.80 -1.45
C ASN A 141 4.07 8.82 -1.24
N ILE A 142 3.32 7.98 -1.96
CA ILE A 142 1.86 7.84 -1.77
C ILE A 142 1.56 7.30 -0.37
N LEU A 143 2.25 6.27 0.10
CA LEU A 143 2.07 5.73 1.44
C LEU A 143 2.36 6.80 2.49
N ARG A 144 3.48 7.51 2.38
CA ARG A 144 3.85 8.60 3.28
C ARG A 144 2.80 9.71 3.29
N MET A 145 2.35 10.16 2.12
CA MET A 145 1.34 11.21 2.04
C MET A 145 -0.01 10.75 2.60
N THR A 146 -0.44 9.53 2.31
CA THR A 146 -1.79 9.05 2.68
C THR A 146 -1.88 8.52 4.10
N THR A 147 -0.79 8.01 4.66
CA THR A 147 -0.79 7.32 5.96
C THR A 147 0.12 8.00 6.97
N GLY A 148 1.07 8.82 6.54
CA GLY A 148 2.15 9.35 7.37
C GLY A 148 3.18 8.31 7.81
N ILE A 149 3.20 7.11 7.22
CA ILE A 149 4.23 6.09 7.46
C ILE A 149 5.43 6.43 6.58
N ASN A 150 6.60 6.62 7.19
CA ASN A 150 7.84 6.93 6.47
C ASN A 150 8.76 5.70 6.48
N VAL A 151 8.63 4.85 5.48
CA VAL A 151 9.48 3.66 5.29
C VAL A 151 10.23 3.78 3.97
N LYS A 152 11.45 3.25 3.91
CA LYS A 152 12.30 3.36 2.70
C LYS A 152 11.95 2.28 1.66
N ASP A 153 11.56 1.09 2.09
CA ASP A 153 11.03 0.02 1.25
C ASP A 153 9.72 -0.48 1.86
N THR A 154 8.62 -0.39 1.11
CA THR A 154 7.32 -0.93 1.56
C THR A 154 7.14 -2.39 1.17
N GLN A 155 7.94 -2.87 0.21
CA GLN A 155 7.75 -4.15 -0.48
C GLN A 155 8.85 -5.14 -0.13
N THR A 156 9.53 -4.94 1.01
CA THR A 156 10.50 -5.92 1.49
C THR A 156 9.79 -7.14 2.09
N GLY A 157 10.22 -8.33 1.67
CA GLY A 157 9.83 -9.60 2.27
C GLY A 157 10.50 -9.87 3.61
N LEU A 158 11.68 -9.28 3.85
CA LEU A 158 12.39 -9.38 5.13
C LEU A 158 11.76 -8.47 6.18
N ARG A 159 11.02 -9.06 7.13
CA ARG A 159 10.40 -8.33 8.23
C ARG A 159 10.58 -9.08 9.54
N VAL A 160 10.79 -8.34 10.63
CA VAL A 160 10.79 -8.90 11.98
C VAL A 160 9.55 -8.39 12.71
N ILE A 161 8.68 -9.32 13.03
CA ILE A 161 7.37 -9.09 13.64
C ILE A 161 7.40 -9.67 15.06
N PRO A 162 7.34 -8.81 16.09
CA PRO A 162 7.15 -9.24 17.48
C PRO A 162 5.90 -10.10 17.63
N THR A 163 6.00 -11.22 18.35
CA THR A 163 4.85 -12.13 18.57
C THR A 163 3.68 -11.43 19.27
N ARG A 164 3.95 -10.41 20.10
CA ARG A 164 2.91 -9.57 20.71
C ARG A 164 1.99 -8.84 19.71
N PHE A 165 2.37 -8.75 18.43
CA PHE A 165 1.53 -8.14 17.39
C PHE A 165 0.57 -9.14 16.75
N MET A 166 0.85 -10.44 16.87
CA MET A 166 0.26 -11.49 16.05
C MET A 166 -1.26 -11.61 16.15
N ASP A 167 -1.83 -11.57 17.35
CA ASP A 167 -3.29 -11.64 17.53
C ASP A 167 -4.00 -10.56 16.74
N LYS A 168 -3.48 -9.32 16.79
CA LYS A 168 -4.04 -8.20 16.03
C LYS A 168 -3.82 -8.37 14.53
N LEU A 169 -2.66 -8.88 14.13
CA LEU A 169 -2.34 -9.10 12.72
C LEU A 169 -3.25 -10.17 12.09
N LEU A 170 -3.75 -11.14 12.85
CA LEU A 170 -4.76 -12.09 12.37
C LEU A 170 -6.10 -11.41 11.98
N GLU A 171 -6.44 -10.29 12.62
CA GLU A 171 -7.65 -9.50 12.33
C GLU A 171 -7.48 -8.60 11.10
N VAL A 172 -6.25 -8.40 10.62
CA VAL A 172 -5.97 -7.49 9.50
C VAL A 172 -6.53 -8.07 8.19
N PRO A 173 -7.32 -7.29 7.43
CA PRO A 173 -7.91 -7.77 6.18
C PRO A 173 -6.86 -7.93 5.08
N GLY A 174 -7.20 -8.77 4.09
CA GLY A 174 -6.34 -9.06 2.95
C GLY A 174 -5.62 -10.40 3.11
N ASP A 175 -5.55 -11.14 2.02
CA ASP A 175 -5.00 -12.50 1.98
C ASP A 175 -3.90 -12.64 0.92
N ARG A 176 -3.71 -11.65 0.04
CA ARG A 176 -2.62 -11.61 -0.94
C ARG A 176 -1.60 -10.53 -0.54
N PHE A 177 -0.88 -9.96 -1.50
CA PHE A 177 0.19 -8.99 -1.25
C PHE A 177 -0.29 -7.71 -0.54
N GLU A 178 -1.56 -7.34 -0.66
CA GLU A 178 -2.13 -6.17 0.04
C GLU A 178 -2.08 -6.30 1.57
N TYR A 179 -2.06 -7.53 2.11
CA TYR A 179 -1.97 -7.79 3.55
C TYR A 179 -0.75 -7.11 4.17
N GLU A 180 0.38 -7.16 3.49
CA GLU A 180 1.63 -6.55 3.94
C GLU A 180 1.53 -5.03 4.08
N THR A 181 0.74 -4.37 3.24
CA THR A 181 0.44 -2.93 3.37
C THR A 181 -0.53 -2.68 4.51
N ASN A 182 -1.58 -3.49 4.63
CA ASN A 182 -2.56 -3.37 5.70
C ASN A 182 -1.93 -3.62 7.09
N MET A 183 -0.92 -4.50 7.17
CA MET A 183 -0.09 -4.70 8.36
C MET A 183 0.58 -3.39 8.79
N LEU A 184 1.21 -2.65 7.86
CA LEU A 184 1.85 -1.37 8.19
C LEU A 184 0.83 -0.34 8.69
N LEU A 185 -0.36 -0.29 8.08
CA LEU A 185 -1.45 0.56 8.53
C LEU A 185 -1.90 0.22 9.94
N GLU A 186 -2.02 -1.07 10.25
CA GLU A 186 -2.40 -1.55 11.58
C GLU A 186 -1.32 -1.23 12.60
N THR A 187 -0.04 -1.48 12.29
CA THR A 187 1.08 -1.10 13.16
C THR A 187 1.04 0.38 13.54
N LYS A 188 0.73 1.25 12.57
CA LYS A 188 0.53 2.68 12.85
C LYS A 188 -0.71 2.95 13.71
N ARG A 189 -1.84 2.28 13.45
CA ARG A 189 -3.09 2.45 14.22
C ARG A 189 -2.93 2.01 15.67
N SER A 190 -2.20 0.92 15.91
CA SER A 190 -1.87 0.42 17.24
C SER A 190 -0.74 1.21 17.93
N ASN A 191 -0.22 2.26 17.28
CA ASN A 191 0.89 3.09 17.76
C ASN A 191 2.16 2.28 18.09
N TRP A 192 2.44 1.27 17.27
CA TRP A 192 3.67 0.48 17.37
C TRP A 192 4.78 1.12 16.53
N GLU A 193 6.01 1.05 17.02
CA GLU A 193 7.18 1.57 16.32
C GLU A 193 7.47 0.75 15.05
N ILE A 194 7.77 1.46 13.96
CA ILE A 194 8.26 0.87 12.70
C ILE A 194 9.69 1.35 12.51
N HIS A 195 10.63 0.41 12.48
CA HIS A 195 12.04 0.68 12.24
C HIS A 195 12.48 0.12 10.88
N SER A 196 13.33 0.86 10.17
CA SER A 196 13.90 0.42 8.89
C SER A 196 15.37 0.08 9.08
N GLN A 197 15.71 -1.20 9.03
CA GLN A 197 17.08 -1.70 9.15
C GLN A 197 17.70 -1.86 7.76
N ALA A 198 18.87 -1.30 7.53
CA ALA A 198 19.56 -1.48 6.25
C ALA A 198 20.08 -2.92 6.09
N ILE A 199 19.85 -3.50 4.91
CA ILE A 199 20.30 -4.86 4.55
C ILE A 199 21.08 -4.87 3.23
N SER A 200 21.88 -5.92 3.03
CA SER A 200 22.66 -6.13 1.82
C SER A 200 21.76 -6.36 0.61
N THR A 201 22.16 -5.92 -0.58
CA THR A 201 21.42 -6.20 -1.81
C THR A 201 22.08 -7.34 -2.58
N ILE A 202 21.44 -8.51 -2.61
CA ILE A 202 21.85 -9.64 -3.45
C ILE A 202 20.94 -9.67 -4.67
N TYR A 203 21.50 -9.38 -5.84
CA TYR A 203 20.77 -9.50 -7.12
C TYR A 203 20.99 -10.91 -7.68
N ILE A 204 19.94 -11.72 -7.71
CA ILE A 204 19.95 -13.05 -8.34
C ILE A 204 19.14 -12.93 -9.64
N GLU A 205 19.78 -13.18 -10.78
CA GLU A 205 19.16 -13.34 -12.11
C GLU A 205 18.12 -12.25 -12.49
N ASP A 206 18.46 -10.97 -12.35
CA ASP A 206 17.62 -9.82 -12.77
C ASP A 206 16.15 -9.81 -12.24
N ASN A 207 15.88 -10.46 -11.10
CA ASN A 207 14.53 -10.62 -10.52
C ASN A 207 13.54 -11.43 -11.40
N ALA A 208 14.03 -12.31 -12.29
CA ALA A 208 13.16 -13.07 -13.20
C ALA A 208 12.16 -14.01 -12.49
N SER A 209 12.51 -14.52 -11.30
CA SER A 209 11.67 -15.44 -10.50
C SER A 209 10.76 -14.74 -9.49
N SER A 210 10.77 -13.41 -9.42
CA SER A 210 9.82 -12.68 -8.60
C SER A 210 8.44 -12.75 -9.29
N HIS A 211 7.58 -13.66 -8.83
CA HIS A 211 6.15 -13.73 -9.21
C HIS A 211 5.38 -12.42 -8.89
N PHE A 212 6.05 -11.43 -8.30
CA PHE A 212 5.53 -10.09 -8.07
C PHE A 212 5.25 -9.36 -9.38
N ARG A 213 3.98 -9.31 -9.75
CA ARG A 213 3.48 -8.46 -10.82
C ARG A 213 3.33 -7.05 -10.27
N VAL A 214 4.45 -6.31 -10.16
CA VAL A 214 4.57 -4.93 -9.64
C VAL A 214 3.39 -4.02 -10.02
N ILE A 215 2.92 -4.11 -11.27
CA ILE A 215 1.83 -3.29 -11.78
C ILE A 215 0.48 -3.78 -11.24
N ALA A 216 0.21 -5.09 -11.29
CA ALA A 216 -1.08 -5.66 -10.93
C ALA A 216 -1.42 -5.50 -9.44
N ASP A 217 -0.44 -5.69 -8.55
CA ASP A 217 -0.68 -5.58 -7.10
C ASP A 217 -0.73 -4.11 -6.64
N SER A 218 -0.04 -3.22 -7.36
CA SER A 218 -0.23 -1.78 -7.16
C SER A 218 -1.61 -1.29 -7.62
N ILE A 219 -2.34 -2.04 -8.47
CA ILE A 219 -3.70 -1.66 -8.91
C ILE A 219 -4.65 -1.57 -7.73
N ALA A 220 -4.52 -2.34 -6.65
CA ALA A 220 -5.42 -2.19 -5.50
C ALA A 220 -5.26 -0.81 -4.82
N ILE A 221 -4.02 -0.32 -4.71
CA ILE A 221 -3.69 1.01 -4.16
C ILE A 221 -4.08 2.10 -5.16
N TYR A 222 -3.76 1.91 -6.45
CA TYR A 222 -4.16 2.82 -7.52
C TYR A 222 -5.67 2.83 -7.73
N ALA A 223 -6.40 1.75 -7.44
CA ALA A 223 -7.83 1.63 -7.73
C ALA A 223 -8.64 2.66 -6.96
N VAL A 224 -8.27 2.98 -5.72
CA VAL A 224 -8.95 4.03 -4.96
C VAL A 224 -8.72 5.40 -5.61
N PHE A 225 -7.48 5.69 -6.03
CA PHE A 225 -7.14 6.94 -6.71
C PHE A 225 -7.77 7.03 -8.11
N ILE A 226 -7.74 5.95 -8.89
CA ILE A 226 -8.34 5.83 -10.22
C ILE A 226 -9.86 5.98 -10.11
N LYS A 227 -10.52 5.32 -9.15
CA LYS A 227 -11.96 5.49 -8.90
C LYS A 227 -12.30 6.94 -8.55
N TYR A 228 -11.48 7.60 -7.72
CA TYR A 228 -11.67 9.02 -7.39
C TYR A 228 -11.48 9.94 -8.61
N PHE A 229 -10.45 9.69 -9.41
CA PHE A 229 -10.18 10.41 -10.65
C PHE A 229 -11.34 10.25 -11.64
N LEU A 230 -11.80 9.01 -11.87
CA LEU A 230 -12.95 8.73 -12.73
C LEU A 230 -14.24 9.36 -12.21
N SER A 231 -14.49 9.34 -10.89
CA SER A 231 -15.63 10.04 -10.28
C SER A 231 -15.59 11.54 -10.56
N SER A 232 -14.41 12.14 -10.39
CA SER A 232 -14.23 13.58 -10.60
C SER A 232 -14.30 13.96 -12.08
N ALA A 233 -13.79 13.12 -12.98
CA ALA A 233 -13.94 13.30 -14.42
C ALA A 233 -15.41 13.18 -14.85
N ALA A 234 -16.15 12.21 -14.31
CA ALA A 234 -17.59 12.09 -14.54
C ALA A 234 -18.36 13.32 -14.01
N ALA A 235 -18.01 13.81 -12.81
CA ALA A 235 -18.60 15.03 -12.26
C ALA A 235 -18.32 16.26 -13.14
N PHE A 236 -17.12 16.37 -13.70
CA PHE A 236 -16.78 17.42 -14.67
C PHE A 236 -17.62 17.32 -15.95
N LEU A 237 -17.85 16.12 -16.48
CA LEU A 237 -18.73 15.92 -17.63
C LEU A 237 -20.18 16.30 -17.32
N VAL A 238 -20.68 15.97 -16.11
CA VAL A 238 -22.00 16.40 -15.64
C VAL A 238 -22.07 17.93 -15.57
N ASP A 239 -21.04 18.58 -15.02
CA ASP A 239 -20.94 20.05 -14.93
C ASP A 239 -21.06 20.71 -16.31
N VAL A 240 -20.23 20.28 -17.27
CA VAL A 240 -20.23 20.82 -18.64
C VAL A 240 -21.57 20.56 -19.35
N SER A 241 -22.13 19.37 -19.19
CA SER A 241 -23.40 18.99 -19.84
C SER A 241 -24.57 19.80 -19.30
N VAL A 242 -24.67 19.95 -17.97
CA VAL A 242 -25.73 20.73 -17.33
C VAL A 242 -25.59 22.21 -17.70
N TYR A 243 -24.38 22.76 -17.70
CA TYR A 243 -24.14 24.13 -18.14
C TYR A 243 -24.59 24.36 -19.58
N ALA A 244 -24.22 23.48 -20.51
CA ALA A 244 -24.59 23.58 -21.92
C ALA A 244 -26.12 23.50 -22.12
N ILE A 245 -26.80 22.60 -21.42
CA ILE A 245 -28.27 22.49 -21.45
C ILE A 245 -28.92 23.76 -20.93
N LEU A 246 -28.47 24.29 -19.79
CA LEU A 246 -29.06 25.50 -19.20
C LEU A 246 -28.89 26.73 -20.08
N ILE A 247 -27.71 26.93 -20.66
CA ILE A 247 -27.47 28.02 -21.62
C ILE A 247 -28.34 27.85 -22.87
N GLY A 248 -28.46 26.62 -23.40
CA GLY A 248 -29.32 26.34 -24.55
C GLY A 248 -30.81 26.55 -24.26
N LEU A 249 -31.28 26.22 -23.06
CA LEU A 249 -32.67 26.39 -22.65
C LEU A 249 -33.03 27.86 -22.37
N LEU A 250 -32.13 28.59 -21.72
CA LEU A 250 -32.31 30.01 -21.45
C LEU A 250 -32.19 30.85 -22.72
N ASN A 251 -31.42 30.35 -23.70
CA ASN A 251 -31.09 31.05 -24.95
C ASN A 251 -30.61 32.49 -24.70
N ASP A 252 -29.92 32.68 -23.58
CA ASP A 252 -29.45 33.97 -23.07
C ASP A 252 -27.98 33.80 -22.63
N THR A 253 -27.13 34.69 -23.13
CA THR A 253 -25.70 34.76 -22.79
C THR A 253 -25.39 35.98 -21.91
N SER A 254 -26.40 36.55 -21.26
CA SER A 254 -26.22 37.61 -20.27
C SER A 254 -25.38 37.12 -19.08
N LEU A 255 -24.74 38.06 -18.38
CA LEU A 255 -23.97 37.76 -17.16
C LEU A 255 -24.81 36.98 -16.14
N HIS A 256 -26.10 37.31 -16.01
CA HIS A 256 -27.01 36.64 -15.10
C HIS A 256 -27.30 35.20 -15.53
N ALA A 257 -27.54 34.95 -16.82
CA ALA A 257 -27.78 33.61 -17.34
C ALA A 257 -26.54 32.71 -17.22
N ILE A 258 -25.35 33.25 -17.51
CA ILE A 258 -24.07 32.55 -17.36
C ILE A 258 -23.80 32.22 -15.89
N ALA A 259 -23.98 33.19 -14.99
CA ALA A 259 -23.77 33.00 -13.55
C ALA A 259 -24.74 31.96 -12.97
N LEU A 260 -26.02 32.07 -13.31
CA LEU A 260 -27.04 31.11 -12.87
C LEU A 260 -26.74 29.70 -13.37
N SER A 261 -26.45 29.56 -14.68
CA SER A 261 -26.14 28.27 -15.30
C SER A 261 -24.89 27.63 -14.69
N SER A 262 -23.85 28.42 -14.43
CA SER A 262 -22.60 27.96 -13.83
C SER A 262 -22.78 27.49 -12.38
N VAL A 263 -23.51 28.27 -11.55
CA VAL A 263 -23.78 27.90 -10.15
C VAL A 263 -24.66 26.65 -10.08
N SER A 264 -25.71 26.57 -10.89
CA SER A 264 -26.60 25.40 -10.95
C SER A 264 -25.87 24.15 -11.42
N ALA A 265 -25.06 24.25 -12.48
CA ALA A 265 -24.23 23.15 -12.97
C ALA A 265 -23.26 22.64 -11.90
N ARG A 266 -22.58 23.57 -11.20
CA ARG A 266 -21.64 23.24 -10.12
C ARG A 266 -22.34 22.59 -8.92
N GLY A 267 -23.55 23.03 -8.59
CA GLY A 267 -24.37 22.42 -7.55
C GLY A 267 -24.72 20.97 -7.88
N ILE A 268 -25.25 20.73 -9.08
CA ILE A 268 -25.65 19.40 -9.54
C ILE A 268 -24.44 18.45 -9.67
N SER A 269 -23.33 18.91 -10.27
CA SER A 269 -22.11 18.12 -10.41
C SER A 269 -21.50 17.76 -9.05
N SER A 270 -21.55 18.68 -8.08
CA SER A 270 -21.06 18.44 -6.71
C SER A 270 -21.90 17.42 -5.95
N VAL A 271 -23.24 17.46 -6.09
CA VAL A 271 -24.15 16.45 -5.52
C VAL A 271 -23.86 15.07 -6.13
N PHE A 272 -23.73 14.99 -7.46
CA PHE A 272 -23.38 13.75 -8.14
C PHE A 272 -22.04 13.19 -7.63
N ASN A 273 -20.99 14.03 -7.59
CA ASN A 273 -19.66 13.62 -7.15
C ASN A 273 -19.66 13.12 -5.70
N TYR A 274 -20.43 13.76 -4.82
CA TYR A 274 -20.59 13.30 -3.44
C TYR A 274 -21.12 11.87 -3.35
N PHE A 275 -22.21 11.56 -4.07
CA PHE A 275 -22.82 10.24 -4.02
C PHE A 275 -21.93 9.16 -4.63
N VAL A 276 -21.26 9.46 -5.74
CA VAL A 276 -20.30 8.52 -6.36
C VAL A 276 -19.10 8.30 -5.45
N ASN A 277 -18.49 9.35 -4.90
CA ASN A 277 -17.37 9.22 -3.96
C ASN A 277 -17.77 8.44 -2.70
N ARG A 278 -18.94 8.71 -2.13
CA ARG A 278 -19.45 8.01 -0.95
C ARG A 278 -19.66 6.52 -1.20
N LYS A 279 -20.28 6.15 -2.34
CA LYS A 279 -20.69 4.76 -2.62
C LYS A 279 -19.60 3.93 -3.28
N VAL A 280 -18.89 4.49 -4.26
CA VAL A 280 -17.97 3.77 -5.15
C VAL A 280 -16.51 3.89 -4.71
N VAL A 281 -16.11 5.06 -4.20
CA VAL A 281 -14.69 5.35 -3.88
C VAL A 281 -14.37 5.02 -2.42
N PHE A 282 -15.19 5.47 -1.48
CA PHE A 282 -14.90 5.38 -0.03
C PHE A 282 -15.83 4.44 0.75
N SER A 283 -16.91 3.95 0.14
CA SER A 283 -17.87 3.00 0.73
C SER A 283 -18.27 3.35 2.18
N ASN A 284 -18.65 4.61 2.43
CA ASN A 284 -18.96 5.12 3.77
C ASN A 284 -20.47 5.37 3.97
N ASN A 285 -21.03 4.91 5.10
CA ASN A 285 -22.46 5.01 5.42
C ASN A 285 -22.82 6.22 6.30
N SER A 286 -21.87 7.04 6.77
CA SER A 286 -22.17 8.16 7.67
C SER A 286 -22.88 9.35 6.98
N SER A 287 -24.02 9.77 7.53
CA SER A 287 -24.80 10.93 7.06
C SER A 287 -24.14 12.29 7.34
N SER A 288 -23.17 12.37 8.27
CA SER A 288 -22.47 13.62 8.60
C SER A 288 -21.41 14.05 7.58
N SER A 289 -21.15 13.21 6.57
CA SER A 289 -20.18 13.49 5.50
C SER A 289 -20.69 14.51 4.47
N PHE A 290 -22.01 14.70 4.36
CA PHE A 290 -22.63 15.61 3.39
C PHE A 290 -22.24 17.07 3.63
N LEU A 291 -22.49 17.62 4.82
CA LEU A 291 -22.17 19.02 5.13
C LEU A 291 -20.66 19.30 5.02
N LYS A 292 -19.82 18.37 5.48
CA LYS A 292 -18.36 18.50 5.41
C LYS A 292 -17.86 18.54 3.97
N TYR A 293 -18.47 17.74 3.08
CA TYR A 293 -18.17 17.75 1.65
C TYR A 293 -18.53 19.09 1.00
N PHE A 294 -19.73 19.60 1.23
CA PHE A 294 -20.13 20.88 0.63
C PHE A 294 -19.33 22.06 1.18
N ALA A 295 -18.98 22.05 2.47
CA ALA A 295 -18.06 23.05 3.03
C ALA A 295 -16.69 23.02 2.34
N LEU A 296 -16.14 21.83 2.07
CA LEU A 296 -14.91 21.68 1.31
C LEU A 296 -15.05 22.26 -0.11
N VAL A 297 -16.12 21.91 -0.84
CA VAL A 297 -16.35 22.41 -2.19
C VAL A 297 -16.40 23.94 -2.22
N SER A 298 -17.11 24.57 -1.29
CA SER A 298 -17.18 26.03 -1.19
C SER A 298 -15.81 26.66 -0.95
N VAL A 299 -15.02 26.12 -0.02
CA VAL A 299 -13.66 26.59 0.24
C VAL A 299 -12.78 26.44 -1.00
N GLN A 300 -12.91 25.33 -1.74
CA GLN A 300 -12.12 25.09 -2.95
C GLN A 300 -12.45 26.07 -4.08
N ILE A 301 -13.72 26.42 -4.27
CA ILE A 301 -14.13 27.41 -5.26
C ILE A 301 -13.51 28.78 -4.92
N MET A 302 -13.62 29.21 -3.67
CA MET A 302 -13.03 30.50 -3.22
C MET A 302 -11.51 30.50 -3.33
N LEU A 303 -10.86 29.40 -2.91
CA LEU A 303 -9.41 29.27 -2.94
C LEU A 303 -8.87 29.21 -4.38
N SER A 304 -9.56 28.51 -5.29
CA SER A 304 -9.21 28.50 -6.73
C SER A 304 -9.26 29.92 -7.31
N ALA A 305 -10.33 30.67 -7.05
CA ALA A 305 -10.47 32.05 -7.52
C ALA A 305 -9.35 32.96 -7.00
N TYR A 306 -9.04 32.88 -5.71
CA TYR A 306 -7.98 33.69 -5.09
C TYR A 306 -6.59 33.34 -5.60
N LEU A 307 -6.27 32.04 -5.72
CA LEU A 307 -4.96 31.58 -6.20
C LEU A 307 -4.74 31.90 -7.68
N VAL A 308 -5.78 31.84 -8.53
CA VAL A 308 -5.68 32.26 -9.93
C VAL A 308 -5.45 33.75 -10.04
N TYR A 309 -6.19 34.56 -9.27
CA TYR A 309 -5.99 36.00 -9.21
C TYR A 309 -4.56 36.36 -8.75
N PHE A 310 -4.09 35.75 -7.67
CA PHE A 310 -2.74 35.97 -7.15
C PHE A 310 -1.66 35.49 -8.12
N GLY A 311 -1.85 34.35 -8.78
CA GLY A 311 -0.95 33.85 -9.82
C GLY A 311 -0.84 34.80 -11.01
N HIS A 312 -1.95 35.41 -11.44
CA HIS A 312 -1.94 36.43 -12.48
C HIS A 312 -1.18 37.70 -12.04
N LEU A 313 -1.31 38.11 -10.77
CA LEU A 313 -0.53 39.23 -10.23
C LEU A 313 0.98 38.94 -10.19
N LEU A 314 1.38 37.72 -9.84
CA LEU A 314 2.80 37.31 -9.82
C LEU A 314 3.40 37.14 -11.22
N PHE A 315 2.59 36.71 -12.18
CA PHE A 315 3.01 36.46 -13.55
C PHE A 315 2.06 37.12 -14.57
N PRO A 316 2.10 38.47 -14.71
CA PRO A 316 1.14 39.20 -15.55
C PRO A 316 1.22 38.85 -17.04
N SER A 317 2.39 38.37 -17.49
CA SER A 317 2.65 37.94 -18.86
C SER A 317 2.17 36.52 -19.19
N VAL A 318 1.69 35.78 -18.19
CA VAL A 318 1.13 34.42 -18.37
C VAL A 318 -0.40 34.53 -18.41
N ASP A 319 -1.00 33.90 -19.42
CA ASP A 319 -2.45 33.81 -19.52
C ASP A 319 -3.04 33.09 -18.28
N THR A 320 -4.23 33.52 -17.89
CA THR A 320 -4.96 33.01 -16.72
C THR A 320 -5.32 31.52 -16.85
N VAL A 321 -5.44 31.01 -18.09
CA VAL A 321 -5.82 29.62 -18.35
C VAL A 321 -4.78 28.60 -17.84
N PRO A 322 -3.48 28.67 -18.20
CA PRO A 322 -2.44 27.82 -17.61
C PRO A 322 -2.36 27.90 -16.08
N VAL A 323 -2.46 29.10 -15.50
CA VAL A 323 -2.43 29.31 -14.04
C VAL A 323 -3.61 28.59 -13.38
N LYS A 324 -4.80 28.70 -13.97
CA LYS A 324 -6.01 28.02 -13.50
C LYS A 324 -5.88 26.50 -13.54
N ILE A 325 -5.34 25.94 -14.62
CA ILE A 325 -5.11 24.48 -14.73
C ILE A 325 -4.18 24.00 -13.60
N MET A 326 -3.09 24.72 -13.36
CA MET A 326 -2.13 24.35 -12.30
C MET A 326 -2.78 24.41 -10.90
N VAL A 327 -3.51 25.49 -10.60
CA VAL A 327 -4.21 25.68 -9.32
C VAL A 327 -5.25 24.58 -9.10
N ASP A 328 -6.10 24.30 -10.08
CA ASP A 328 -7.16 23.29 -9.96
C ASP A 328 -6.58 21.87 -9.81
N CYS A 329 -5.45 21.57 -10.47
CA CYS A 329 -4.72 20.31 -10.26
C CYS A 329 -4.24 20.17 -8.81
N LEU A 330 -3.64 21.20 -8.21
CA LEU A 330 -3.19 21.18 -6.81
C LEU A 330 -4.36 21.02 -5.84
N LEU A 331 -5.46 21.74 -6.09
CA LEU A 331 -6.68 21.64 -5.30
C LEU A 331 -7.34 20.26 -5.43
N PHE A 332 -7.27 19.61 -6.59
CA PHE A 332 -7.77 18.25 -6.80
C PHE A 332 -7.09 17.24 -5.86
N PHE A 333 -5.76 17.25 -5.78
CA PHE A 333 -5.01 16.36 -4.87
C PHE A 333 -5.31 16.68 -3.40
N SER A 334 -5.42 17.97 -3.07
CA SER A 334 -5.79 18.42 -1.72
C SER A 334 -7.20 17.97 -1.35
N SER A 335 -8.15 18.05 -2.30
CA SER A 335 -9.53 17.56 -2.15
C SER A 335 -9.56 16.08 -1.84
N TYR A 336 -8.82 15.27 -2.62
CA TYR A 336 -8.73 13.83 -2.42
C TYR A 336 -8.24 13.50 -1.01
N TYR A 337 -7.16 14.16 -0.57
CA TYR A 337 -6.60 13.95 0.76
C TYR A 337 -7.60 14.29 1.88
N ILE A 338 -8.29 15.43 1.79
CA ILE A 338 -9.27 15.86 2.79
C ILE A 338 -10.49 14.94 2.80
N GLN A 339 -11.00 14.60 1.61
CA GLN A 339 -12.14 13.71 1.46
C GLN A 339 -11.88 12.33 2.06
N LYS A 340 -10.71 11.75 1.77
CA LYS A 340 -10.30 10.44 2.28
C LYS A 340 -10.12 10.42 3.81
N ASN A 341 -9.46 11.44 4.37
CA ASN A 341 -9.00 11.39 5.76
C ASN A 341 -9.94 12.05 6.77
N TYR A 342 -10.79 12.98 6.34
CA TYR A 342 -11.61 13.80 7.25
C TYR A 342 -13.12 13.72 6.95
N ILE A 343 -13.51 13.61 5.69
CA ILE A 343 -14.93 13.65 5.29
C ILE A 343 -15.53 12.25 5.27
N PHE A 344 -14.87 11.33 4.56
CA PHE A 344 -15.29 9.94 4.42
C PHE A 344 -14.48 8.98 5.29
N LYS A 345 -13.88 9.48 6.37
CA LYS A 345 -13.26 8.64 7.41
C LYS A 345 -14.33 7.65 7.92
N ARG A 346 -14.00 6.35 7.89
CA ARG A 346 -14.84 5.30 8.47
C ARG A 346 -15.02 5.50 9.97
#